data_AF-A0A2H0FCP4-F1
#
_entry.id   AF-A0A2H0FCP4-F1
#
_cell.length_a   1.000
_cell.length_b   1.000
_cell.length_c   1.000
_cell.angle_alpha   90.00
_cell.angle_beta   90.00
_cell.angle_gamma   90.00
#
_symmetry.space_group_name_H-M   'P 1'
#
loop_
_entity.id
_entity.type
_entity.pdbx_description
1 polymer ?
#
loop_
_entity_poly.entity_id
_entity_poly.type
_entity_poly.pdbx_seq_one_letter_code
_entity_poly.pdbx_strand_id
1 'polypeptide(L)'
;MELNKEQIKEIIPYQEPFLFVDGVEEIGENTISGFYQTAIDDYYFKGHFVDFPIMPGVLVVEGIAQTGTILLRKKMGEGHKKNHLLAYQVRSAQFYKPVFPGDK
;
A
#
# COMPACT_ATOMS: atom_id res chain seq x y z
N MET A 1 14.02 8.12 4.68
CA MET A 1 12.89 7.91 3.74
C MET A 1 13.48 7.84 2.34
N GLU A 2 13.31 6.69 1.69
CA GLU A 2 13.84 6.38 0.35
C GLU A 2 12.95 6.91 -0.78
N LEU A 3 11.62 6.82 -0.62
CA LEU A 3 10.65 7.34 -1.60
C LEU A 3 9.51 8.06 -0.89
N ASN A 4 9.08 9.18 -1.48
CA ASN A 4 7.83 9.85 -1.12
C ASN A 4 6.67 9.45 -2.04
N LYS A 5 5.46 9.88 -1.69
CA LYS A 5 4.22 9.56 -2.41
C LYS A 5 4.25 9.90 -3.90
N GLU A 6 4.81 11.06 -4.27
CA GLU A 6 4.90 11.48 -5.68
C GLU A 6 5.83 10.56 -6.48
N GLN A 7 6.98 10.21 -5.92
CA GLN A 7 7.90 9.24 -6.54
C GLN A 7 7.28 7.85 -6.65
N ILE A 8 6.44 7.44 -5.69
CA ILE A 8 5.72 6.17 -5.75
C ILE A 8 4.74 6.15 -6.94
N LYS A 9 3.99 7.24 -7.16
CA LYS A 9 3.04 7.37 -8.29
C LYS A 9 3.71 7.29 -9.66
N GLU A 10 5.00 7.62 -9.76
CA GLU A 10 5.78 7.44 -10.99
C GLU A 10 6.15 5.96 -11.25
N ILE A 11 6.20 5.14 -10.20
CA ILE A 11 6.62 3.74 -10.24
C ILE A 11 5.42 2.81 -10.41
N ILE A 12 4.33 3.00 -9.66
CA ILE A 12 3.16 2.11 -9.66
C ILE A 12 1.91 2.84 -10.23
N PRO A 13 0.99 2.13 -10.92
CA PRO A 13 -0.10 2.77 -11.66
C PRO A 13 -1.34 3.04 -10.78
N TYR A 14 -1.15 3.23 -9.47
CA TYR A 14 -2.23 3.46 -8.51
C TYR A 14 -2.40 4.96 -8.25
N GLN A 15 -3.64 5.37 -8.01
CA GLN A 15 -4.02 6.74 -7.67
C GLN A 15 -5.06 6.72 -6.57
N GLU A 16 -5.26 7.85 -5.90
CA GLU A 16 -6.35 8.00 -4.95
C GLU A 16 -7.72 7.73 -5.62
N PRO A 17 -8.67 7.10 -4.90
CA PRO A 17 -8.59 6.69 -3.49
C PRO A 17 -8.04 5.27 -3.27
N PHE A 18 -7.35 4.65 -4.24
CA PHE A 18 -6.88 3.26 -4.16
C PHE A 18 -5.35 3.12 -4.08
N LEU A 19 -4.66 4.17 -3.62
CA LEU A 19 -3.23 4.18 -3.33
C LEU A 19 -3.03 4.09 -1.81
N PHE A 20 -2.48 2.97 -1.33
CA PHE A 20 -2.33 2.64 0.09
C PHE A 20 -0.85 2.55 0.50
N VAL A 21 -0.01 3.41 -0.07
CA VAL A 21 1.41 3.58 0.28
C VAL A 21 1.75 5.07 0.17
N ASP A 22 2.09 5.71 1.28
CA ASP A 22 2.46 7.14 1.32
C ASP A 22 3.97 7.36 1.24
N GLY A 23 4.76 6.37 1.65
CA GLY A 23 6.21 6.47 1.63
C GLY A 23 6.89 5.12 1.79
N VAL A 24 8.15 5.06 1.34
CA VAL A 24 9.05 3.92 1.54
C VAL A 24 10.21 4.37 2.41
N GLU A 25 10.44 3.66 3.50
CA GLU A 25 11.50 3.95 4.46
C GLU A 25 12.82 3.30 4.07
N GLU A 26 12.77 2.06 3.56
CA GLU A 26 13.94 1.25 3.19
C GLU A 26 13.64 0.35 1.98
N ILE A 27 14.63 0.21 1.09
CA ILE A 27 14.60 -0.72 -0.04
C ILE A 27 15.88 -1.56 0.00
N GLY A 28 15.74 -2.83 0.36
CA GLY A 28 16.82 -3.81 0.33
C GLY A 28 16.86 -4.58 -1.00
N GLU A 29 17.76 -5.57 -1.08
CA GLU A 29 17.85 -6.42 -2.27
C GLU A 29 16.57 -7.22 -2.51
N ASN A 30 15.97 -7.80 -1.46
CA ASN A 30 14.78 -8.64 -1.56
C ASN A 30 13.66 -8.23 -0.59
N THR A 31 13.80 -7.06 0.03
CA THR A 31 12.93 -6.55 1.08
C THR A 31 12.60 -5.09 0.81
N ILE A 32 11.44 -4.66 1.29
CA ILE A 32 11.00 -3.27 1.21
C ILE A 32 10.16 -2.96 2.45
N SER A 33 10.36 -1.78 3.04
CA SER A 33 9.55 -1.27 4.15
C SER A 33 8.89 0.04 3.72
N GLY A 34 7.56 0.05 3.73
CA GLY A 34 6.75 1.24 3.43
C GLY A 34 5.65 1.41 4.46
N PHE A 35 5.02 2.57 4.43
CA PHE A 35 3.94 2.92 5.35
C PHE A 35 2.79 3.60 4.62
N TYR A 36 1.63 3.57 5.25
CA TYR A 36 0.43 4.32 4.86
C TYR A 36 -0.15 4.94 6.13
N GLN A 37 -0.30 6.25 6.10
CA GLN A 37 -0.84 7.03 7.20
C GLN A 37 -2.35 7.17 6.97
N THR A 38 -3.14 6.46 7.79
CA THR A 38 -4.60 6.58 7.69
C THR A 38 -5.05 7.97 8.14
N ALA A 39 -6.05 8.51 7.45
CA ALA A 39 -6.67 9.79 7.76
C ALA A 39 -8.15 9.60 8.09
N ILE A 40 -8.68 10.40 9.02
CA ILE A 40 -10.09 10.29 9.47
C ILE A 40 -11.11 10.43 8.34
N ASP A 41 -10.73 11.12 7.26
CA ASP A 41 -11.53 11.37 6.07
C ASP A 41 -11.34 10.32 4.96
N ASP A 42 -10.49 9.30 5.15
CA ASP A 42 -10.35 8.20 4.22
C ASP A 42 -11.71 7.57 3.91
N TYR A 43 -11.98 7.35 2.63
CA TYR A 43 -13.32 7.06 2.13
C TYR A 43 -13.98 5.84 2.79
N TYR A 44 -13.18 4.85 3.19
CA TYR A 44 -13.67 3.60 3.77
C TYR A 44 -14.15 3.75 5.21
N PHE A 45 -13.64 4.71 5.99
CA PHE A 45 -14.10 4.93 7.37
C PHE A 45 -15.55 5.42 7.45
N LYS A 46 -16.08 6.02 6.38
CA LYS A 46 -17.49 6.45 6.31
C LYS A 46 -18.49 5.29 6.42
N GLY A 47 -18.07 4.09 6.00
CA GLY A 47 -18.94 2.91 5.95
C GLY A 47 -18.39 1.68 6.69
N HIS A 48 -17.14 1.73 7.16
CA HIS A 48 -16.48 0.58 7.79
C HIS A 48 -15.85 0.98 9.12
N PHE A 49 -16.62 1.06 10.21
CA PHE A 49 -18.08 1.02 10.28
C PHE A 49 -18.63 2.33 10.84
N VAL A 50 -19.91 2.62 10.61
CA VAL A 50 -20.58 3.76 11.26
C VAL A 50 -20.42 3.60 12.78
N ASP A 51 -19.99 4.67 13.45
CA ASP A 51 -19.67 4.75 14.89
C ASP A 51 -18.51 3.86 15.39
N PHE A 52 -17.83 3.12 14.49
CA PHE A 52 -16.65 2.32 14.80
C PHE A 52 -15.70 2.23 13.58
N PRO A 53 -15.01 3.33 13.22
CA PRO A 53 -14.20 3.39 12.01
C PRO A 53 -12.92 2.56 12.17
N ILE A 54 -12.74 1.56 11.30
CA ILE A 54 -11.53 0.74 11.20
C ILE A 54 -11.17 0.53 9.73
N MET A 55 -9.88 0.49 9.40
CA MET A 55 -9.45 0.18 8.05
C MET A 55 -9.85 -1.27 7.71
N PRO A 56 -10.50 -1.53 6.57
CA PRO A 56 -10.75 -2.90 6.13
C PRO A 56 -9.43 -3.66 6.00
N GLY A 57 -9.32 -4.84 6.61
CA GLY A 57 -8.08 -5.64 6.56
C GLY A 57 -7.64 -5.98 5.13
N VAL A 58 -8.59 -6.07 4.19
CA VAL A 58 -8.28 -6.25 2.76
C VAL A 58 -7.48 -5.08 2.16
N LEU A 59 -7.66 -3.85 2.65
CA LEU A 59 -6.88 -2.69 2.20
C LEU A 59 -5.48 -2.68 2.80
N VAL A 60 -5.30 -3.25 4.01
CA VAL A 60 -3.96 -3.47 4.57
C VAL A 60 -3.17 -4.45 3.70
N VAL A 61 -3.82 -5.54 3.26
CA VAL A 61 -3.21 -6.52 2.34
C VAL A 61 -2.90 -5.89 0.98
N GLU A 62 -3.80 -5.04 0.47
CA GLU A 62 -3.54 -4.26 -0.76
C GLU A 62 -2.33 -3.33 -0.61
N GLY A 63 -2.20 -2.60 0.50
CA GLY A 63 -1.02 -1.75 0.77
C GLY A 63 0.29 -2.55 0.80
N ILE A 64 0.28 -3.77 1.37
CA ILE A 64 1.42 -4.70 1.32
C ILE A 64 1.73 -5.10 -0.12
N ALA A 65 0.71 -5.43 -0.92
CA ALA A 65 0.88 -5.81 -2.33
C ALA A 65 1.42 -4.67 -3.19
N GLN A 66 0.93 -3.44 -3.00
CA GLN A 66 1.44 -2.24 -3.66
C GLN A 66 2.90 -1.98 -3.30
N THR A 67 3.25 -2.10 -2.01
CA THR A 67 4.63 -1.98 -1.53
C THR A 67 5.54 -3.01 -2.19
N GLY A 68 5.15 -4.29 -2.23
CA GLY A 68 5.91 -5.32 -2.95
C GLY A 68 6.06 -5.04 -4.45
N THR A 69 5.03 -4.47 -5.08
CA THR A 69 5.04 -4.09 -6.49
C THR A 69 6.07 -2.99 -6.79
N ILE A 70 6.26 -2.03 -5.87
CA ILE A 70 7.32 -1.00 -5.99
C ILE A 70 8.69 -1.68 -6.10
N LEU A 71 9.01 -2.62 -5.20
CA LEU A 71 10.28 -3.35 -5.22
C LEU A 71 10.49 -4.11 -6.54
N LEU A 72 9.47 -4.85 -6.99
CA LEU A 72 9.55 -5.61 -8.24
C LEU A 72 9.77 -4.70 -9.46
N ARG A 73 9.06 -3.57 -9.55
CA ARG A 73 9.21 -2.64 -10.67
C ARG A 73 10.59 -1.97 -10.68
N LYS A 74 11.16 -1.62 -9.53
CA LYS A 74 12.53 -1.10 -9.47
C LYS A 74 13.55 -2.11 -9.99
N LYS A 75 13.38 -3.41 -9.68
CA LYS A 75 14.25 -4.47 -10.20
C LYS A 75 14.14 -4.68 -11.71
N MET A 76 12.97 -4.45 -12.28
CA MET A 76 12.73 -4.59 -13.73
C MET A 76 13.29 -3.42 -14.56
N GLY A 77 13.69 -2.31 -13.94
CA GLY A 77 14.15 -1.10 -14.63
C GLY A 77 13.05 -0.47 -15.50
N GLU A 78 13.43 0.32 -16.51
CA GLU A 78 12.52 1.08 -17.39
C GLU A 78 11.45 0.23 -18.12
N GLY A 79 11.66 -1.09 -18.26
CA GLY A 79 10.71 -2.01 -18.88
C GLY A 79 9.40 -2.20 -18.08
N HIS A 80 9.37 -1.81 -16.81
CA HIS A 80 8.22 -2.06 -15.92
C HIS A 80 6.91 -1.41 -16.40
N LYS A 81 6.98 -0.29 -17.13
CA LYS A 81 5.79 0.45 -17.60
C LYS A 81 4.97 -0.31 -18.66
N LYS A 82 5.57 -1.31 -19.32
CA LYS A 82 4.92 -2.12 -20.34
C LYS A 82 4.21 -3.38 -19.80
N ASN A 83 4.45 -3.70 -18.51
CA ASN A 83 3.97 -4.94 -17.90
C ASN A 83 3.01 -4.64 -16.74
N HIS A 84 1.86 -5.30 -16.74
CA HIS A 84 0.98 -5.34 -15.58
C HIS A 84 1.49 -6.38 -14.59
N LEU A 85 1.80 -5.95 -13.38
CA LEU A 85 2.07 -6.85 -12.25
C LEU A 85 0.77 -6.98 -11.46
N LEU A 86 0.35 -8.23 -11.22
CA LEU A 86 -0.90 -8.53 -10.54
C LEU A 86 -0.60 -9.38 -9.31
N ALA A 87 -1.13 -8.96 -8.16
CA ALA A 87 -1.21 -9.83 -6.99
C ALA A 87 -2.31 -10.88 -7.26
N TYR A 88 -1.92 -12.12 -7.51
CA TYR A 88 -2.84 -13.20 -7.90
C TYR A 88 -3.25 -14.11 -6.73
N GLN A 89 -2.45 -14.13 -5.66
CA GLN A 89 -2.68 -15.03 -4.53
C GLN A 89 -2.16 -14.44 -3.23
N VAL A 90 -2.98 -14.56 -2.19
CA VAL A 90 -2.56 -14.42 -0.79
C VAL A 90 -2.62 -15.81 -0.17
N ARG A 91 -1.46 -16.38 0.16
CA ARG A 91 -1.39 -17.74 0.74
C ARG A 91 -2.02 -17.80 2.13
N SER A 92 -1.75 -16.79 2.95
CA SER A 92 -2.26 -16.65 4.30
C SER A 92 -2.18 -15.19 4.74
N ALA A 93 -3.21 -14.70 5.42
CA ALA A 93 -3.20 -13.42 6.11
C ALA A 93 -3.86 -13.61 7.49
N GLN A 94 -3.25 -13.01 8.52
CA GLN A 94 -3.76 -13.03 9.89
C GLN A 94 -3.74 -11.60 10.43
N PHE A 95 -4.88 -11.12 10.91
CA PHE A 95 -5.05 -9.77 11.43
C PHE A 95 -5.09 -9.81 12.96
N TYR A 96 -4.09 -9.21 13.60
CA TYR A 96 -3.93 -9.27 15.06
C TYR A 96 -4.54 -8.06 15.77
N LYS A 97 -4.60 -6.91 15.09
CA LYS A 97 -5.10 -5.64 15.64
C LYS A 97 -5.85 -4.87 14.53
N PRO A 98 -6.95 -4.19 14.87
CA PRO A 98 -7.56 -3.21 13.97
C PRO A 98 -6.62 -2.03 13.76
N VAL A 99 -6.75 -1.38 12.60
CA VAL A 99 -6.09 -0.11 12.28
C VAL A 99 -7.17 0.98 12.35
N PHE A 100 -6.94 1.99 13.18
CA PHE A 100 -7.85 3.11 13.41
C PHE A 100 -7.40 4.36 12.65
N PRO A 101 -8.30 5.33 12.44
CA PRO A 101 -7.91 6.63 11.89
C PRO A 101 -6.73 7.27 12.62
N GLY A 102 -5.72 7.70 11.88
CA GLY A 102 -4.51 8.32 12.43
C GLY A 102 -3.37 7.34 12.74
N ASP A 103 -3.60 6.04 12.60
CA ASP A 103 -2.52 5.04 12.68
C ASP A 103 -1.60 5.09 11.46
N LYS A 104 -0.32 4.74 11.67
CA LYS A 104 0.76 4.62 10.68
C LYS A 104 1.30 3.20 10.63
#